data_AF-A0A1P8F5F0-F1
#
_entry.id   AF-A0A1P8F5F0-F1
#
_cell.length_a   1.000
_cell.length_b   1.000
_cell.length_c   1.000
_cell.angle_alpha   90.00
_cell.angle_beta   90.00
_cell.angle_gamma   90.00
#
_symmetry.space_group_name_H-M   'P 1'
#
loop_
_entity.id
_entity.type
_entity.pdbx_description
1 polymer ?
#
loop_
_entity_poly.entity_id
_entity_poly.type
_entity_poly.pdbx_seq_one_letter_code
_entity_poly.pdbx_strand_id
1 'polypeptide(L)'
;MNLIIARPCSNSCPYCFETGERRGGQNDFITMANVQILAEWARKTHLDYLSILGGEPFLHPELTSILSTFRRISPSTGFRILTGGVFKSRLLDDLSPDSAGLIFNINEPRDYVNPKHFSKVINNVETAIRRGFRVILGFNVWRTDFDPTFMPRLAHSLARTNFRWTVANPQKYTQSKVLSPGQYQTVAERCIQMLETSTSLGIEALLDCPLPLCFFNDEQLAWVKQYHEGTASRLGVCDPIIDVTPELEALRCFALSKVGRVKVTDFSSEQEIRDWFLQRVDYQLLGNGCFERCADCHHFKTGRCYGGCLAWHKAEADLTAEPPGIELAIKMQDAMDKEQPAAALEFYDAAGFWAKAAASTYIAATAAAKLEKWELVFRYSAIVQDTSSNPELKRLALELLRDVPLNTRVQIETAIEKKHPFVGIPDAN
;
A
#
# COMPACT_ATOMS: atom_id res chain seq x y z
N MET A 1 0.52 -11.00 -0.01
CA MET A 1 -0.94 -11.15 -0.23
C MET A 1 -1.75 -11.31 1.07
N ASN A 2 -3.07 -11.10 0.99
CA ASN A 2 -4.07 -11.23 2.05
C ASN A 2 -5.20 -12.20 1.61
N LEU A 3 -5.73 -13.05 2.50
CA LEU A 3 -6.82 -13.99 2.23
C LEU A 3 -7.94 -13.84 3.25
N ILE A 4 -9.14 -13.55 2.76
CA ILE A 4 -10.37 -13.55 3.55
C ILE A 4 -10.85 -14.99 3.67
N ILE A 5 -10.86 -15.52 4.88
CA ILE A 5 -11.36 -16.87 5.13
C ILE A 5 -12.78 -16.87 5.67
N ALA A 6 -13.19 -15.82 6.40
CA ALA A 6 -14.49 -15.74 7.06
C ALA A 6 -15.07 -14.33 6.94
N ARG A 7 -16.30 -14.19 6.45
CA ARG A 7 -17.04 -12.92 6.42
C ARG A 7 -17.73 -12.58 7.75
N PRO A 8 -18.25 -13.56 8.55
CA PRO A 8 -18.81 -13.28 9.86
C PRO A 8 -17.82 -12.60 10.80
N CYS A 9 -18.32 -11.73 11.68
CA CYS A 9 -17.53 -11.02 12.68
C CYS A 9 -18.34 -10.90 13.98
N SER A 10 -17.68 -11.06 15.11
CA SER A 10 -18.23 -10.84 16.45
C SER A 10 -18.09 -9.38 16.94
N ASN A 11 -17.43 -8.53 16.15
CA ASN A 11 -17.22 -7.11 16.44
C ASN A 11 -17.94 -6.22 15.41
N SER A 12 -18.05 -4.93 15.71
CA SER A 12 -18.84 -3.96 14.92
C SER A 12 -18.11 -2.62 14.76
N CYS A 13 -16.91 -2.65 14.17
CA CYS A 13 -16.05 -1.48 14.06
C CYS A 13 -16.67 -0.42 13.12
N PRO A 14 -16.69 0.88 13.49
CA PRO A 14 -17.25 1.95 12.65
C PRO A 14 -16.53 2.15 11.30
N TYR A 15 -15.28 1.68 11.22
CA TYR A 15 -14.39 1.77 10.06
C TYR A 15 -14.23 0.43 9.31
N CYS A 16 -15.11 -0.55 9.56
CA CYS A 16 -14.98 -1.89 8.99
C CYS A 16 -15.21 -1.91 7.47
N PHE A 17 -14.23 -2.39 6.71
CA PHE A 17 -14.38 -2.65 5.27
C PHE A 17 -15.28 -3.84 4.97
N GLU A 18 -15.18 -4.91 5.75
CA GLU A 18 -15.90 -6.17 5.49
C GLU A 18 -17.42 -5.98 5.48
N THR A 19 -17.95 -5.05 6.29
CA THR A 19 -19.38 -4.72 6.27
C THR A 19 -19.84 -4.20 4.91
N GLY A 20 -18.99 -3.44 4.20
CA GLY A 20 -19.24 -2.98 2.83
C GLY A 20 -19.02 -4.06 1.76
N GLU A 21 -18.34 -5.16 2.11
CA GLU A 21 -18.09 -6.29 1.22
C GLU A 21 -19.22 -7.32 1.20
N ARG A 22 -19.92 -7.52 2.34
CA ARG A 22 -21.03 -8.46 2.44
C ARG A 22 -22.13 -8.14 1.43
N ARG A 23 -22.22 -8.95 0.37
CA ARG A 23 -23.35 -8.96 -0.57
C ARG A 23 -24.22 -10.19 -0.29
N GLY A 24 -25.54 -10.06 -0.48
CA GLY A 24 -26.44 -11.22 -0.41
C GLY A 24 -26.01 -12.31 -1.39
N GLY A 25 -26.02 -13.57 -0.93
CA GLY A 25 -25.71 -14.75 -1.75
C GLY A 25 -24.23 -15.17 -1.82
N GLN A 26 -23.33 -14.50 -1.09
CA GLN A 26 -21.92 -14.92 -0.97
C GLN A 26 -21.71 -15.93 0.17
N ASN A 27 -20.66 -16.76 0.07
CA ASN A 27 -20.34 -17.76 1.08
C ASN A 27 -19.78 -17.09 2.35
N ASP A 28 -20.23 -17.48 3.54
CA ASP A 28 -19.65 -16.91 4.77
C ASP A 28 -18.20 -17.33 4.99
N PHE A 29 -17.78 -18.45 4.41
CA PHE A 29 -16.48 -19.07 4.62
C PHE A 29 -15.84 -19.49 3.30
N ILE A 30 -14.51 -19.48 3.25
CA ILE A 30 -13.77 -20.12 2.16
C ILE A 30 -13.93 -21.64 2.25
N THR A 31 -14.08 -22.29 1.10
CA THR A 31 -14.13 -23.76 1.06
C THR A 31 -12.73 -24.36 1.12
N MET A 32 -12.60 -25.56 1.69
CA MET A 32 -11.31 -26.27 1.67
C MET A 32 -10.82 -26.59 0.25
N ALA A 33 -11.72 -26.70 -0.73
CA ALA A 33 -11.34 -26.81 -2.14
C ALA A 33 -10.61 -25.54 -2.64
N ASN A 34 -11.16 -24.36 -2.36
CA ASN A 34 -10.51 -23.09 -2.72
C ASN A 34 -9.21 -22.86 -1.95
N VAL A 35 -9.14 -23.31 -0.69
CA VAL A 35 -7.90 -23.31 0.09
C VAL A 35 -6.82 -24.14 -0.60
N GLN A 36 -7.16 -25.34 -1.10
CA GLN A 36 -6.20 -26.18 -1.83
C GLN A 36 -5.72 -25.51 -3.12
N ILE A 37 -6.65 -24.95 -3.92
CA ILE A 37 -6.31 -24.22 -5.16
C ILE A 37 -5.34 -23.09 -4.87
N LEU A 38 -5.63 -22.25 -3.86
CA LEU A 38 -4.79 -21.12 -3.52
C LEU A 38 -3.45 -21.55 -2.91
N ALA A 39 -3.41 -22.63 -2.14
CA ALA A 39 -2.16 -23.17 -1.61
C ALA A 39 -1.25 -23.72 -2.73
N GLU A 40 -1.83 -24.36 -3.75
CA GLU A 40 -1.06 -24.80 -4.92
C GLU A 40 -0.55 -23.63 -5.75
N TRP A 41 -1.38 -22.59 -5.91
CA TRP A 41 -0.96 -21.34 -6.54
C TRP A 41 0.20 -20.71 -5.75
N ALA A 42 0.06 -20.53 -4.44
CA ALA A 42 1.09 -19.99 -3.56
C ALA A 42 2.42 -20.76 -3.65
N ARG A 43 2.38 -22.10 -3.75
CA ARG A 43 3.56 -22.92 -3.99
C ARG A 43 4.20 -22.60 -5.34
N LYS A 44 3.41 -22.61 -6.43
CA LYS A 44 3.89 -22.39 -7.80
C LYS A 44 4.48 -21.00 -7.98
N THR A 45 3.92 -20.00 -7.30
CA THR A 45 4.32 -18.59 -7.41
C THR A 45 5.34 -18.17 -6.36
N HIS A 46 5.81 -19.11 -5.53
CA HIS A 46 6.74 -18.86 -4.42
C HIS A 46 6.26 -17.73 -3.49
N LEU A 47 4.98 -17.76 -3.12
CA LEU A 47 4.40 -16.75 -2.24
C LEU A 47 5.09 -16.79 -0.87
N ASP A 48 5.81 -15.72 -0.55
CA ASP A 48 6.56 -15.60 0.71
C ASP A 48 5.64 -15.55 1.92
N TYR A 49 4.53 -14.82 1.81
CA TYR A 49 3.71 -14.49 2.97
C TYR A 49 2.23 -14.29 2.66
N LEU A 50 1.38 -14.86 3.52
CA LEU A 50 -0.08 -14.76 3.44
C LEU A 50 -0.68 -14.29 4.76
N SER A 51 -1.40 -13.17 4.72
CA SER A 51 -2.19 -12.69 5.85
C SER A 51 -3.59 -13.29 5.83
N ILE A 52 -3.96 -14.03 6.86
CA ILE A 52 -5.30 -14.55 7.06
C ILE A 52 -6.18 -13.46 7.70
N LEU A 53 -7.28 -13.14 7.02
CA LEU A 53 -8.18 -12.04 7.27
C LEU A 53 -9.64 -12.49 7.26
N GLY A 54 -10.51 -11.53 7.50
CA GLY A 54 -11.94 -11.65 7.35
C GLY A 54 -12.66 -10.65 8.24
N GLY A 55 -13.93 -10.94 8.50
CA GLY A 55 -14.62 -10.36 9.65
C GLY A 55 -13.91 -10.77 10.94
N GLU A 56 -13.85 -12.06 11.24
CA GLU A 56 -13.06 -12.64 12.33
C GLU A 56 -12.57 -14.04 11.95
N PRO A 57 -11.28 -14.23 11.62
CA PRO A 57 -10.73 -15.52 11.21
C PRO A 57 -10.96 -16.65 12.23
N PHE A 58 -10.95 -16.34 13.52
CA PHE A 58 -11.19 -17.32 14.59
C PHE A 58 -12.64 -17.84 14.66
N LEU A 59 -13.56 -17.30 13.84
CA LEU A 59 -14.89 -17.88 13.66
C LEU A 59 -14.93 -18.97 12.59
N HIS A 60 -13.87 -19.14 11.79
CA HIS A 60 -13.81 -20.18 10.78
C HIS A 60 -13.69 -21.56 11.45
N PRO A 61 -14.61 -22.52 11.20
CA PRO A 61 -14.57 -23.83 11.85
C PRO A 61 -13.33 -24.64 11.51
N GLU A 62 -12.75 -24.41 10.33
CA GLU A 62 -11.58 -25.13 9.83
C GLU A 62 -10.28 -24.30 9.84
N LEU A 63 -10.17 -23.24 10.66
CA LEU A 63 -8.97 -22.37 10.67
C LEU A 63 -7.66 -23.17 10.78
N THR A 64 -7.58 -24.12 11.71
CA THR A 64 -6.39 -24.98 11.87
C THR A 64 -6.13 -25.84 10.63
N SER A 65 -7.18 -26.41 10.03
CA SER A 65 -7.08 -27.22 8.81
C SER A 65 -6.63 -26.41 7.59
N ILE A 66 -7.03 -25.15 7.49
CA ILE A 66 -6.59 -24.21 6.46
C ILE A 66 -5.07 -24.03 6.57
N LEU A 67 -4.60 -23.65 7.76
CA LEU A 67 -3.17 -23.41 8.00
C LEU A 67 -2.34 -24.68 7.77
N SER A 68 -2.82 -25.85 8.23
CA SER A 68 -2.11 -27.12 8.01
C SER A 68 -2.07 -27.50 6.52
N THR A 69 -3.14 -27.21 5.77
CA THR A 69 -3.20 -27.47 4.32
C THR A 69 -2.17 -26.61 3.59
N PHE A 70 -2.12 -25.31 3.89
CA PHE A 70 -1.12 -24.42 3.33
C PHE A 70 0.31 -24.85 3.68
N ARG A 71 0.61 -25.21 4.93
CA ARG A 71 1.96 -25.68 5.30
C ARG A 71 2.37 -26.95 4.58
N ARG A 72 1.43 -27.87 4.35
CA ARG A 72 1.69 -29.11 3.63
C ARG A 72 1.96 -28.87 2.14
N ILE A 73 1.23 -27.96 1.51
CA ILE A 73 1.30 -27.71 0.06
C ILE A 73 2.35 -26.64 -0.28
N SER A 74 2.42 -25.55 0.47
CA SER A 74 3.34 -24.42 0.31
C SER A 74 4.10 -24.15 1.62
N PRO A 75 5.07 -25.01 1.99
CA PRO A 75 5.76 -24.94 3.29
C PRO A 75 6.59 -23.67 3.49
N SER A 76 7.00 -22.99 2.42
CA SER A 76 7.77 -21.75 2.47
C SER A 76 6.93 -20.50 2.76
N THR A 77 5.60 -20.59 2.62
CA THR A 77 4.71 -19.44 2.85
C THR A 77 4.53 -19.20 4.34
N GLY A 78 4.93 -18.02 4.82
CA GLY A 78 4.68 -17.59 6.20
C GLY A 78 3.25 -17.08 6.41
N PHE A 79 2.76 -17.12 7.66
CA PHE A 79 1.40 -16.70 7.99
C PHE A 79 1.36 -15.61 9.07
N ARG A 80 0.37 -14.73 8.96
CA ARG A 80 -0.20 -13.98 10.09
C ARG A 80 -1.71 -14.09 10.09
N ILE A 81 -2.32 -13.94 11.25
CA ILE A 81 -3.77 -13.82 11.39
C ILE A 81 -4.07 -12.41 11.91
N LEU A 82 -4.90 -11.67 11.18
CA LEU A 82 -5.43 -10.38 11.62
C LEU A 82 -6.79 -10.61 12.28
N THR A 83 -6.93 -10.21 13.53
CA THR A 83 -8.11 -10.48 14.35
C THR A 83 -8.59 -9.24 15.09
N GLY A 84 -9.90 -9.13 15.31
CA GLY A 84 -10.47 -8.12 16.20
C GLY A 84 -10.37 -8.52 17.67
N GLY A 85 -9.91 -9.74 17.97
CA GLY A 85 -9.64 -10.26 19.30
C GLY A 85 -10.87 -10.75 20.07
N VAL A 86 -12.06 -10.77 19.46
CA VAL A 86 -13.31 -11.14 20.13
C VAL A 86 -13.68 -12.59 19.81
N PHE A 87 -12.89 -13.54 20.33
CA PHE A 87 -13.08 -14.98 20.14
C PHE A 87 -12.87 -15.76 21.45
N LYS A 88 -13.20 -17.05 21.47
CA LYS A 88 -12.98 -17.91 22.66
C LYS A 88 -11.48 -18.21 22.78
N SER A 89 -10.83 -17.81 23.88
CA SER A 89 -9.38 -17.98 24.08
C SER A 89 -8.87 -19.40 23.84
N ARG A 90 -9.67 -20.42 24.15
CA ARG A 90 -9.35 -21.83 23.89
C ARG A 90 -9.03 -22.15 22.43
N LEU A 91 -9.47 -21.34 21.46
CA LEU A 91 -9.13 -21.53 20.05
C LEU A 91 -7.64 -21.29 19.77
N LEU A 92 -6.92 -20.64 20.68
CA LEU A 92 -5.47 -20.56 20.65
C LEU A 92 -4.80 -21.88 21.07
N ASP A 93 -5.54 -22.82 21.70
CA ASP A 93 -4.99 -24.14 22.06
C ASP A 93 -4.78 -25.00 20.80
N ASP A 94 -5.59 -24.75 19.78
CA ASP A 94 -5.58 -25.49 18.51
C ASP A 94 -4.53 -24.97 17.52
N LEU A 95 -3.76 -23.95 17.89
CA LEU A 95 -2.76 -23.30 17.06
C LEU A 95 -1.38 -23.33 17.74
N SER A 96 -0.35 -23.70 16.98
CA SER A 96 1.03 -23.55 17.45
C SER A 96 1.47 -22.06 17.36
N PRO A 97 2.23 -21.54 18.33
CA PRO A 97 2.81 -20.19 18.29
C PRO A 97 3.71 -19.92 17.08
N ASP A 98 4.45 -20.92 16.62
CA ASP A 98 5.35 -20.83 15.45
C ASP A 98 4.59 -20.84 14.13
N SER A 99 3.30 -21.12 14.21
CA SER A 99 2.46 -21.45 13.08
C SER A 99 1.95 -20.19 12.36
N ALA A 100 1.73 -19.10 13.10
CA ALA A 100 1.36 -17.80 12.56
C ALA A 100 1.63 -16.68 13.58
N GLY A 101 2.06 -15.51 13.11
CA GLY A 101 2.00 -14.29 13.91
C GLY A 101 0.56 -13.81 14.09
N LEU A 102 0.25 -13.15 15.20
CA LEU A 102 -1.09 -12.60 15.46
C LEU A 102 -1.03 -11.08 15.46
N ILE A 103 -1.95 -10.45 14.74
CA ILE A 103 -2.14 -9.00 14.75
C ILE A 103 -3.53 -8.72 15.30
N PHE A 104 -3.58 -8.04 16.44
CA PHE A 104 -4.83 -7.66 17.08
C PHE A 104 -5.13 -6.21 16.75
N ASN A 105 -6.23 -5.96 16.04
CA ASN A 105 -6.76 -4.61 15.86
C ASN A 105 -7.52 -4.21 17.12
N ILE A 106 -6.99 -3.25 17.87
CA ILE A 106 -7.50 -2.80 19.17
C ILE A 106 -7.70 -1.30 19.09
N ASN A 107 -8.89 -0.86 19.46
CA ASN A 107 -9.22 0.56 19.57
C ASN A 107 -9.47 0.96 21.02
N GLU A 108 -9.77 2.23 21.27
CA GLU A 108 -10.09 2.70 22.63
C GLU A 108 -11.33 1.97 23.18
N PRO A 109 -11.44 1.76 24.51
CA PRO A 109 -12.58 1.07 25.11
C PRO A 109 -13.95 1.63 24.68
N ARG A 110 -14.03 2.95 24.48
CA ARG A 110 -15.25 3.64 24.06
C ARG A 110 -15.69 3.34 22.62
N ASP A 111 -14.81 2.78 21.79
CA ASP A 111 -15.12 2.42 20.41
C ASP A 111 -15.83 1.05 20.33
N TYR A 112 -15.89 0.29 21.43
CA TYR A 112 -16.60 -0.99 21.50
C TYR A 112 -18.05 -0.81 21.94
N VAL A 113 -18.99 -1.24 21.10
CA VAL A 113 -20.43 -1.23 21.41
C VAL A 113 -20.73 -2.02 22.67
N ASN A 114 -20.07 -3.17 22.85
CA ASN A 114 -20.13 -3.96 24.07
C ASN A 114 -18.83 -3.79 24.86
N PRO A 115 -18.84 -3.11 26.03
CA PRO A 115 -17.64 -2.89 26.83
C PRO A 115 -16.91 -4.19 27.23
N LYS A 116 -17.63 -5.31 27.35
CA LYS A 116 -17.03 -6.63 27.64
C LYS A 116 -16.13 -7.13 26.50
N HIS A 117 -16.32 -6.65 25.27
CA HIS A 117 -15.47 -7.00 24.15
C HIS A 117 -14.06 -6.46 24.35
N PHE A 118 -13.90 -5.22 24.83
CA PHE A 118 -12.56 -4.67 25.10
C PHE A 118 -11.79 -5.55 26.09
N SER A 119 -12.37 -5.86 27.25
CA SER A 119 -11.72 -6.75 28.24
C SER A 119 -11.39 -8.13 27.65
N LYS A 120 -12.26 -8.66 26.79
CA LYS A 120 -12.03 -9.95 26.11
C LYS A 120 -10.88 -9.88 25.11
N VAL A 121 -10.75 -8.79 24.36
CA VAL A 121 -9.63 -8.55 23.44
C VAL A 121 -8.32 -8.52 24.22
N ILE A 122 -8.25 -7.72 25.29
CA ILE A 122 -7.05 -7.63 26.13
C ILE A 122 -6.68 -9.00 26.73
N ASN A 123 -7.66 -9.74 27.26
CA ASN A 123 -7.42 -11.09 27.78
C ASN A 123 -6.87 -12.04 26.70
N ASN A 124 -7.38 -11.97 25.47
CA ASN A 124 -6.91 -12.80 24.37
C ASN A 124 -5.49 -12.40 23.91
N VAL A 125 -5.18 -11.11 23.91
CA VAL A 125 -3.83 -10.60 23.62
C VAL A 125 -2.83 -11.12 24.64
N GLU A 126 -3.13 -10.96 25.94
CA GLU A 126 -2.27 -11.47 27.01
C GLU A 126 -2.11 -12.99 26.93
N THR A 127 -3.21 -13.71 26.66
CA THR A 127 -3.18 -15.17 26.52
C THR A 127 -2.28 -15.58 25.36
N ALA A 128 -2.37 -14.91 24.21
CA ALA A 128 -1.51 -15.17 23.07
C ALA A 128 -0.04 -14.90 23.40
N ILE A 129 0.28 -13.79 24.06
CA ILE A 129 1.66 -13.46 24.48
C ILE A 129 2.20 -14.52 25.43
N ARG A 130 1.44 -14.91 26.47
CA ARG A 130 1.86 -15.92 27.47
C ARG A 130 2.10 -17.29 26.85
N ARG A 131 1.42 -17.59 25.74
CA ARG A 131 1.60 -18.83 24.97
C ARG A 131 2.75 -18.77 23.98
N GLY A 132 3.44 -17.63 23.87
CA GLY A 132 4.61 -17.48 22.99
C GLY A 132 4.28 -17.03 21.57
N PHE A 133 3.04 -16.65 21.25
CA PHE A 133 2.74 -16.11 19.92
C PHE A 133 3.46 -14.79 19.70
N ARG A 134 3.98 -14.59 18.48
CA ARG A 134 4.42 -13.26 18.03
C ARG A 134 3.19 -12.38 17.85
N VAL A 135 2.98 -11.44 18.77
CA VAL A 135 1.84 -10.52 18.78
C VAL A 135 2.25 -9.11 18.39
N ILE A 136 1.52 -8.52 17.45
CA ILE A 136 1.57 -7.10 17.07
C ILE A 136 0.20 -6.47 17.35
N LEU A 137 0.19 -5.24 17.88
CA LEU A 137 -1.03 -4.47 18.08
C LEU A 137 -1.27 -3.57 16.88
N GLY A 138 -2.52 -3.42 16.46
CA GLY A 138 -2.96 -2.54 15.37
C GLY A 138 -3.96 -1.51 15.88
N PHE A 139 -3.81 -0.25 15.50
CA PHE A 139 -4.68 0.85 15.89
C PHE A 139 -5.27 1.57 14.67
N ASN A 140 -6.59 1.76 14.65
CA ASN A 140 -7.25 2.47 13.55
C ASN A 140 -7.78 3.81 14.04
N VAL A 141 -7.19 4.90 13.55
CA VAL A 141 -7.63 6.27 13.79
C VAL A 141 -8.79 6.59 12.86
N TRP A 142 -10.01 6.59 13.40
CA TRP A 142 -11.24 6.85 12.63
C TRP A 142 -12.03 8.08 13.10
N ARG A 143 -11.55 8.76 14.16
CA ARG A 143 -12.15 9.97 14.73
C ARG A 143 -11.08 10.95 15.20
N THR A 144 -11.41 12.23 15.20
CA THR A 144 -10.45 13.33 15.46
C THR A 144 -10.11 13.50 16.94
N ASP A 145 -10.87 12.90 17.85
CA ASP A 145 -10.73 13.08 19.30
C ASP A 145 -10.15 11.83 20.01
N PHE A 146 -9.43 10.98 19.29
CA PHE A 146 -8.82 9.76 19.84
C PHE A 146 -7.75 10.09 20.89
N ASP A 147 -7.59 9.27 21.92
CA ASP A 147 -6.52 9.45 22.93
C ASP A 147 -5.15 9.08 22.34
N PRO A 148 -4.23 10.06 22.13
CA PRO A 148 -2.93 9.78 21.53
C PRO A 148 -2.03 8.93 22.44
N THR A 149 -2.34 8.83 23.73
CA THR A 149 -1.53 8.05 24.68
C THR A 149 -1.99 6.59 24.83
N PHE A 150 -3.20 6.27 24.34
CA PHE A 150 -3.81 4.96 24.53
C PHE A 150 -2.95 3.81 23.95
N MET A 151 -2.70 3.84 22.64
CA MET A 151 -1.98 2.74 21.97
C MET A 151 -0.51 2.65 22.42
N PRO A 152 0.25 3.75 22.55
CA PRO A 152 1.63 3.68 23.06
C PRO A 152 1.71 3.08 24.46
N ARG A 153 0.83 3.50 25.39
CA ARG A 153 0.80 2.96 26.76
C ARG A 153 0.37 1.49 26.78
N LEU A 154 -0.57 1.08 25.93
CA LEU A 154 -0.99 -0.31 25.82
C LEU A 154 0.13 -1.20 25.25
N ALA A 155 0.81 -0.75 24.20
CA ALA A 155 1.97 -1.45 23.65
C ALA A 155 3.07 -1.59 24.70
N HIS A 156 3.36 -0.52 25.45
CA HIS A 156 4.34 -0.54 26.52
C HIS A 156 3.97 -1.53 27.63
N SER A 157 2.73 -1.49 28.14
CA SER A 157 2.30 -2.37 29.24
C SER A 157 2.31 -3.85 28.87
N LEU A 158 2.14 -4.16 27.59
CA LEU A 158 2.24 -5.51 27.03
C LEU A 158 3.65 -5.87 26.55
N ALA A 159 4.66 -5.06 26.90
CA ALA A 159 6.06 -5.23 26.53
C ALA A 159 6.24 -5.47 25.01
N ARG A 160 5.54 -4.69 24.19
CA ARG A 160 5.73 -4.66 22.74
C ARG A 160 6.73 -3.57 22.39
N THR A 161 7.59 -3.85 21.41
CA THR A 161 8.57 -2.88 20.91
C THR A 161 8.02 -2.03 19.76
N ASN A 162 6.86 -2.40 19.22
CA ASN A 162 6.18 -1.67 18.17
C ASN A 162 4.67 -1.89 18.19
N PHE A 163 3.95 -1.02 17.49
CA PHE A 163 2.57 -1.24 17.07
C PHE A 163 2.35 -0.71 15.65
N ARG A 164 1.30 -1.21 15.00
CA ARG A 164 0.83 -0.76 13.69
C ARG A 164 -0.27 0.26 13.88
N TRP A 165 -0.32 1.28 13.02
CA TRP A 165 -1.39 2.25 13.04
C TRP A 165 -1.78 2.69 11.63
N THR A 166 -2.99 3.22 11.48
CA THR A 166 -3.46 3.86 10.25
C THR A 166 -4.54 4.89 10.54
N VAL A 167 -4.66 5.88 9.67
CA VAL A 167 -5.94 6.59 9.52
C VAL A 167 -6.88 5.68 8.73
N ALA A 168 -8.08 5.45 9.23
CA ALA A 168 -9.07 4.61 8.57
C ALA A 168 -9.50 5.23 7.23
N ASN A 169 -9.46 4.42 6.17
CA ASN A 169 -9.85 4.85 4.83
C ASN A 169 -11.28 4.41 4.50
N PRO A 170 -11.96 5.08 3.55
CA PRO A 170 -13.28 4.67 3.10
C PRO A 170 -13.16 3.51 2.11
N GLN A 171 -14.27 2.81 1.89
CA GLN A 171 -14.42 1.98 0.70
C GLN A 171 -15.06 2.82 -0.40
N LYS A 172 -14.44 2.86 -1.59
CA LYS A 172 -14.99 3.63 -2.72
C LYS A 172 -16.42 3.16 -3.04
N TYR A 173 -17.29 4.12 -3.33
CA TYR A 173 -18.74 3.94 -3.53
C TYR A 173 -19.55 3.43 -2.34
N THR A 174 -18.97 3.40 -1.14
CA THR A 174 -19.66 2.97 0.07
C THR A 174 -19.64 4.10 1.10
N GLN A 175 -20.79 4.38 1.73
CA GLN A 175 -20.81 5.33 2.83
C GLN A 175 -20.00 4.77 4.01
N SER A 176 -19.17 5.61 4.62
CA SER A 176 -18.35 5.23 5.77
C SER A 176 -18.34 6.34 6.81
N LYS A 177 -18.04 5.99 8.06
CA LYS A 177 -17.95 6.92 9.19
C LYS A 177 -16.51 7.35 9.50
N VAL A 178 -15.61 7.19 8.53
CA VAL A 178 -14.17 7.45 8.70
C VAL A 178 -13.84 8.93 8.48
N LEU A 179 -12.62 9.31 8.81
CA LEU A 179 -12.13 10.68 8.64
C LEU A 179 -12.00 11.03 7.16
N SER A 180 -12.60 12.15 6.78
CA SER A 180 -12.41 12.74 5.44
C SER A 180 -11.06 13.48 5.34
N PRO A 181 -10.52 13.69 4.13
CA PRO A 181 -9.29 14.45 3.93
C PRO A 181 -9.30 15.85 4.54
N GLY A 182 -10.47 16.50 4.59
CA GLY A 182 -10.63 17.82 5.22
C GLY A 182 -10.32 17.84 6.73
N GLN A 183 -10.28 16.68 7.39
CA GLN A 183 -9.96 16.52 8.81
C GLN A 183 -8.50 16.11 9.05
N TYR A 184 -7.70 15.92 7.99
CA TYR A 184 -6.35 15.38 8.10
C TYR A 184 -5.42 16.28 8.90
N GLN A 185 -5.51 17.60 8.76
CA GLN A 185 -4.67 18.50 9.54
C GLN A 185 -4.99 18.42 11.04
N THR A 186 -6.27 18.38 11.42
CA THR A 186 -6.68 18.24 12.82
C THR A 186 -6.20 16.92 13.43
N VAL A 187 -6.31 15.82 12.68
CA VAL A 187 -5.91 14.51 13.21
C VAL A 187 -4.39 14.32 13.19
N ALA A 188 -3.67 14.97 12.27
CA ALA A 188 -2.20 14.92 12.20
C ALA A 188 -1.55 15.43 13.49
N GLU A 189 -2.08 16.49 14.10
CA GLU A 189 -1.60 17.03 15.38
C GLU A 189 -1.75 16.03 16.54
N ARG A 190 -2.76 15.15 16.51
CA ARG A 190 -2.90 14.09 17.52
C ARG A 190 -2.07 12.87 17.17
N CYS A 191 -1.91 12.56 15.88
CA CYS A 191 -1.02 11.49 15.44
C CYS A 191 0.42 11.81 15.82
N ILE A 192 0.90 13.05 15.65
CA ILE A 192 2.26 13.40 16.08
C ILE A 192 2.43 13.26 17.60
N GLN A 193 1.45 13.67 18.41
CA GLN A 193 1.47 13.42 19.87
C GLN A 193 1.53 11.93 20.23
N MET A 194 0.82 11.08 19.47
CA MET A 194 0.89 9.63 19.65
C MET A 194 2.29 9.11 19.33
N LEU A 195 2.91 9.60 18.26
CA LEU A 195 4.27 9.24 17.86
C LEU A 195 5.32 9.73 18.88
N GLU A 196 5.24 10.97 19.35
CA GLU A 196 6.08 11.51 20.43
C GLU A 196 5.97 10.68 21.71
N THR A 197 4.73 10.32 22.09
CA THR A 197 4.49 9.43 23.23
C THR A 197 5.14 8.06 23.01
N SER A 198 5.04 7.51 21.79
CA SER A 198 5.68 6.23 21.43
C SER A 198 7.19 6.30 21.56
N THR A 199 7.81 7.36 21.03
CA THR A 199 9.24 7.63 21.15
C THR A 199 9.68 7.71 22.61
N SER A 200 8.93 8.42 23.46
CA SER A 200 9.25 8.53 24.91
C SER A 200 9.23 7.18 25.64
N LEU A 201 8.53 6.19 25.09
CA LEU A 201 8.42 4.84 25.63
C LEU A 201 9.34 3.84 24.91
N GLY A 202 10.15 4.28 23.95
CA GLY A 202 11.02 3.42 23.15
C GLY A 202 10.25 2.46 22.22
N ILE A 203 9.07 2.88 21.74
CA ILE A 203 8.17 2.07 20.91
C ILE A 203 8.14 2.62 19.49
N GLU A 204 8.32 1.73 18.51
CA GLU A 204 8.20 2.09 17.09
C GLU A 204 6.75 2.05 16.61
N ALA A 205 6.32 3.06 15.89
CA ALA A 205 5.00 3.11 15.26
C ALA A 205 5.12 2.84 13.76
N LEU A 206 4.44 1.79 13.29
CA LEU A 206 4.48 1.32 11.90
C LEU A 206 3.19 1.75 11.18
N LEU A 207 3.31 2.53 10.10
CA LEU A 207 2.13 2.99 9.36
C LEU A 207 1.65 1.89 8.39
N ASP A 208 0.35 1.58 8.42
CA ASP A 208 -0.23 0.50 7.61
C ASP A 208 -0.69 0.96 6.24
N CYS A 209 -1.62 1.92 6.18
CA CYS A 209 -2.02 2.53 4.93
C CYS A 209 -1.29 3.87 4.73
N PRO A 210 -0.76 4.13 3.53
CA PRO A 210 -0.07 5.37 3.23
C PRO A 210 -0.92 6.62 3.46
N LEU A 211 -0.27 7.65 4.01
CA LEU A 211 -0.83 9.00 4.15
C LEU A 211 -0.16 9.93 3.13
N PRO A 212 -0.86 10.97 2.64
CA PRO A 212 -0.21 11.94 1.76
C PRO A 212 0.94 12.63 2.48
N LEU A 213 2.01 13.01 1.76
CA LEU A 213 3.16 13.70 2.35
C LEU A 213 2.76 14.96 3.15
N CYS A 214 1.73 15.68 2.68
CA CYS A 214 1.21 16.87 3.34
C CYS A 214 0.27 16.58 4.52
N PHE A 215 0.17 15.33 4.97
CA PHE A 215 -0.48 14.97 6.23
C PHE A 215 0.26 15.58 7.41
N PHE A 216 1.59 15.49 7.40
CA PHE A 216 2.48 16.19 8.32
C PHE A 216 3.04 17.45 7.65
N ASN A 217 3.36 18.48 8.44
CA ASN A 217 4.17 19.60 7.97
C ASN A 217 5.66 19.20 7.86
N ASP A 218 6.51 20.06 7.29
CA ASP A 218 7.92 19.72 7.04
C ASP A 218 8.72 19.39 8.32
N GLU A 219 8.45 20.10 9.42
CA GLU A 219 9.09 19.87 10.73
C GLU A 219 8.67 18.53 11.32
N GLN A 220 7.35 18.26 11.33
CA GLN A 220 6.79 16.98 11.75
C GLN A 220 7.31 15.84 10.89
N LEU A 221 7.41 16.02 9.57
CA LEU A 221 7.91 14.99 8.66
C LEU A 221 9.39 14.68 8.91
N ALA A 222 10.22 15.71 9.14
CA ALA A 222 11.62 15.54 9.50
C ALA A 222 11.75 14.77 10.83
N TRP A 223 10.95 15.15 11.84
CA TRP A 223 10.90 14.47 13.13
C TRP A 223 10.46 13.00 12.98
N VAL A 224 9.37 12.73 12.26
CA VAL A 224 8.86 11.37 12.02
C VAL A 224 9.90 10.52 11.29
N LYS A 225 10.64 11.07 10.34
CA LYS A 225 11.74 10.36 9.66
C LYS A 225 12.88 10.00 10.60
N GLN A 226 13.17 10.84 11.60
CA GLN A 226 14.24 10.62 12.56
C GLN A 226 13.87 9.55 13.61
N TYR A 227 12.62 9.52 14.08
CA TYR A 227 12.22 8.71 15.22
C TYR A 227 11.31 7.52 14.87
N HIS A 228 10.64 7.53 13.71
CA HIS A 228 9.72 6.49 13.27
C HIS A 228 9.86 6.16 11.78
N GLU A 229 10.96 5.49 11.43
CA GLU A 229 11.25 5.05 10.05
C GLU A 229 10.11 4.21 9.46
N GLY A 230 9.47 3.36 10.27
CA GLY A 230 8.34 2.53 9.83
C GLY A 230 7.08 3.33 9.51
N THR A 231 6.91 4.52 10.10
CA THR A 231 5.88 5.47 9.67
C THR A 231 6.34 6.23 8.43
N ALA A 232 7.55 6.78 8.44
CA ALA A 232 8.07 7.62 7.37
C ALA A 232 8.17 6.90 6.01
N SER A 233 8.58 5.63 6.01
CA SER A 233 8.75 4.79 4.82
C SER A 233 7.45 4.50 4.07
N ARG A 234 6.29 4.77 4.69
CA ARG A 234 4.96 4.52 4.11
C ARG A 234 4.22 5.81 3.76
N LEU A 235 4.86 6.97 3.85
CA LEU A 235 4.25 8.24 3.44
C LEU A 235 4.38 8.46 1.93
N GLY A 236 3.34 9.06 1.35
CA GLY A 236 3.31 9.50 -0.05
C GLY A 236 2.77 8.45 -1.01
N VAL A 237 3.37 7.28 -1.10
CA VAL A 237 3.13 6.30 -2.17
C VAL A 237 2.21 5.16 -1.71
N CYS A 238 1.22 4.82 -2.53
CA CYS A 238 0.29 3.72 -2.27
C CYS A 238 0.45 2.58 -3.26
N ASP A 239 0.98 1.44 -2.80
CA ASP A 239 1.08 0.23 -3.60
C ASP A 239 -0.15 -0.67 -3.44
N PRO A 240 -0.50 -1.51 -4.43
CA PRO A 240 -1.50 -2.55 -4.28
C PRO A 240 -1.17 -3.51 -3.13
N ILE A 241 -2.16 -3.78 -2.30
CA ILE A 241 -2.10 -4.80 -1.25
C ILE A 241 -3.21 -5.79 -1.57
N ILE A 242 -2.84 -6.87 -2.26
CA ILE A 242 -3.82 -7.78 -2.86
C ILE A 242 -4.59 -8.53 -1.78
N ASP A 243 -5.88 -8.25 -1.70
CA ASP A 243 -6.85 -8.95 -0.85
C ASP A 243 -7.60 -10.00 -1.69
N VAL A 244 -7.65 -11.24 -1.21
CA VAL A 244 -8.29 -12.35 -1.90
C VAL A 244 -9.56 -12.77 -1.19
N THR A 245 -10.67 -12.85 -1.92
CA THR A 245 -11.97 -13.27 -1.40
C THR A 245 -12.06 -14.80 -1.23
N PRO A 246 -13.06 -15.30 -0.48
CA PRO A 246 -13.37 -16.74 -0.40
C PRO A 246 -13.59 -17.41 -1.77
N GLU A 247 -13.98 -16.65 -2.80
CA GLU A 247 -14.20 -17.11 -4.17
C GLU A 247 -12.96 -17.02 -5.07
N LEU A 248 -11.78 -16.79 -4.48
CA LEU A 248 -10.48 -16.63 -5.15
C LEU A 248 -10.41 -15.44 -6.12
N GLU A 249 -11.18 -14.39 -5.83
CA GLU A 249 -11.06 -13.11 -6.53
C GLU A 249 -10.00 -12.25 -5.84
N ALA A 250 -9.02 -11.77 -6.58
CA ALA A 250 -8.11 -10.73 -6.16
C ALA A 250 -8.77 -9.36 -6.29
N LEU A 251 -8.59 -8.55 -5.25
CA LEU A 251 -8.94 -7.15 -5.13
C LEU A 251 -7.65 -6.35 -4.94
N ARG A 252 -7.57 -5.13 -5.48
CA ARG A 252 -6.38 -4.26 -5.31
C ARG A 252 -6.06 -3.95 -3.85
N CYS A 253 -7.11 -3.73 -3.07
CA CYS A 253 -7.18 -3.66 -1.61
C CYS A 253 -8.66 -3.51 -1.22
N PHE A 254 -8.99 -3.70 0.07
CA PHE A 254 -10.35 -3.50 0.57
C PHE A 254 -10.97 -2.14 0.22
N ALA A 255 -10.19 -1.05 0.28
CA ALA A 255 -10.71 0.29 -0.03
C ALA A 255 -11.21 0.43 -1.49
N LEU A 256 -10.73 -0.42 -2.40
CA LEU A 256 -11.07 -0.43 -3.82
C LEU A 256 -11.75 -1.74 -4.27
N SER A 257 -12.32 -2.49 -3.33
CA SER A 257 -12.97 -3.79 -3.57
C SER A 257 -14.15 -3.79 -4.57
N LYS A 258 -14.66 -2.60 -4.91
CA LYS A 258 -15.76 -2.37 -5.86
C LYS A 258 -15.31 -1.89 -7.24
N VAL A 259 -14.02 -1.63 -7.44
CA VAL A 259 -13.50 -1.02 -8.69
C VAL A 259 -13.08 -2.07 -9.72
N GLY A 260 -12.55 -3.20 -9.28
CA GLY A 260 -12.17 -4.30 -10.18
C GLY A 260 -11.84 -5.58 -9.43
N ARG A 261 -12.17 -6.71 -10.06
CA ARG A 261 -11.95 -8.06 -9.53
C ARG A 261 -11.44 -8.97 -10.62
N VAL A 262 -10.43 -9.76 -10.30
CA VAL A 262 -9.82 -10.74 -11.22
C VAL A 262 -9.63 -12.06 -10.47
N LYS A 263 -9.53 -13.20 -11.16
CA LYS A 263 -9.23 -14.46 -10.47
C LYS A 263 -7.74 -14.56 -10.19
N VAL A 264 -7.37 -14.95 -8.97
CA VAL A 264 -5.96 -15.13 -8.59
C VAL A 264 -5.25 -16.12 -9.52
N THR A 265 -5.97 -17.16 -9.93
CA THR A 265 -5.45 -18.26 -10.77
C THR A 265 -5.20 -17.85 -12.22
N ASP A 266 -5.65 -16.68 -12.67
CA ASP A 266 -5.39 -16.17 -14.02
C ASP A 266 -3.97 -15.59 -14.16
N PHE A 267 -3.24 -15.45 -13.05
CA PHE A 267 -1.92 -14.85 -12.99
C PHE A 267 -0.86 -15.84 -12.51
N SER A 268 0.37 -15.69 -13.00
CA SER A 268 1.50 -16.56 -12.68
C SER A 268 2.27 -16.11 -11.43
N SER A 269 1.98 -14.93 -10.87
CA SER A 269 2.61 -14.41 -9.65
C SER A 269 1.78 -13.34 -8.94
N GLU A 270 2.08 -13.04 -7.66
CA GLU A 270 1.49 -11.87 -6.97
C GLU A 270 1.88 -10.56 -7.67
N GLN A 271 3.10 -10.49 -8.24
CA GLN A 271 3.58 -9.30 -8.93
C GLN A 271 2.75 -8.99 -10.18
N GLU A 272 2.39 -9.99 -10.99
CA GLU A 272 1.54 -9.77 -12.15
C GLU A 272 0.15 -9.22 -11.78
N ILE A 273 -0.43 -9.67 -10.66
CA ILE A 273 -1.70 -9.13 -10.15
C ILE A 273 -1.52 -7.66 -9.75
N ARG A 274 -0.42 -7.33 -9.06
CA ARG A 274 -0.08 -5.95 -8.67
C ARG A 274 0.08 -5.05 -9.88
N ASP A 275 0.85 -5.51 -10.87
CA ASP A 275 1.11 -4.78 -12.12
C ASP A 275 -0.19 -4.56 -12.89
N TRP A 276 -1.06 -5.58 -12.95
CA TRP A 276 -2.39 -5.45 -13.55
C TRP A 276 -3.20 -4.34 -12.87
N PHE A 277 -3.29 -4.31 -11.54
CA PHE A 277 -4.02 -3.26 -10.84
C PHE A 277 -3.37 -1.88 -10.97
N LEU A 278 -2.04 -1.78 -10.95
CA LEU A 278 -1.34 -0.53 -11.20
C LEU A 278 -1.69 0.04 -12.59
N GLN A 279 -1.65 -0.83 -13.60
CA GLN A 279 -1.84 -0.47 -15.01
C GLN A 279 -3.29 -0.39 -15.47
N ARG A 280 -4.25 -0.96 -14.73
CA ARG A 280 -5.68 -0.98 -15.09
C ARG A 280 -6.55 -0.16 -14.14
N VAL A 281 -6.10 0.12 -12.91
CA VAL A 281 -6.89 0.83 -11.90
C VAL A 281 -6.16 2.07 -11.39
N ASP A 282 -5.01 1.91 -10.77
CA ASP A 282 -4.40 2.98 -9.97
C ASP A 282 -4.09 4.21 -10.81
N TYR A 283 -3.54 4.04 -12.03
CA TYR A 283 -3.23 5.16 -12.91
C TYR A 283 -4.45 6.07 -13.22
N GLN A 284 -5.64 5.48 -13.38
CA GLN A 284 -6.87 6.23 -13.71
C GLN A 284 -7.28 7.06 -12.51
N LEU A 285 -7.12 6.49 -11.32
CA LEU A 285 -7.44 7.15 -10.07
C LEU A 285 -6.42 8.25 -9.73
N LEU A 286 -5.20 8.17 -10.26
CA LEU A 286 -4.10 9.11 -10.00
C LEU A 286 -4.11 10.35 -10.92
N GLY A 287 -5.21 10.63 -11.62
CA GLY A 287 -5.41 11.90 -12.33
C GLY A 287 -5.62 13.11 -11.39
N ASN A 288 -6.11 12.85 -10.18
CA ASN A 288 -6.23 13.83 -9.09
C ASN A 288 -5.84 13.18 -7.76
N GLY A 289 -5.57 13.99 -6.73
CA GLY A 289 -5.39 13.48 -5.37
C GLY A 289 -6.67 13.60 -4.54
N CYS A 290 -6.60 13.28 -3.24
CA CYS A 290 -7.71 13.47 -2.31
C CYS A 290 -8.00 14.96 -1.99
N PHE A 291 -7.13 15.88 -2.42
CA PHE A 291 -7.32 17.33 -2.33
C PHE A 291 -7.29 17.97 -3.72
N GLU A 292 -8.02 19.07 -3.89
CA GLU A 292 -8.02 19.83 -5.16
C GLU A 292 -6.61 20.36 -5.51
N ARG A 293 -5.88 20.83 -4.51
CA ARG A 293 -4.48 21.28 -4.64
C ARG A 293 -3.49 20.19 -5.09
N CYS A 294 -3.86 18.91 -5.06
CA CYS A 294 -2.98 17.83 -5.52
C CYS A 294 -2.68 17.95 -7.02
N ALA A 295 -3.61 18.47 -7.82
CA ALA A 295 -3.42 18.64 -9.26
C ALA A 295 -2.21 19.52 -9.60
N ASP A 296 -1.84 20.46 -8.72
CA ASP A 296 -0.71 21.37 -8.89
C ASP A 296 0.50 21.07 -8.00
N CYS A 297 0.39 20.07 -7.14
CA CYS A 297 1.45 19.71 -6.21
C CYS A 297 2.64 19.06 -6.94
N HIS A 298 3.84 19.61 -6.75
CA HIS A 298 5.06 19.05 -7.35
C HIS A 298 5.30 17.59 -6.93
N HIS A 299 5.07 17.24 -5.65
CA HIS A 299 5.20 15.85 -5.19
C HIS A 299 4.23 14.89 -5.87
N PHE A 300 3.04 15.38 -6.23
CA PHE A 300 2.05 14.58 -6.95
C PHE A 300 2.44 14.40 -8.42
N LYS A 301 2.76 15.51 -9.11
CA LYS A 301 3.18 15.50 -10.52
C LYS A 301 4.44 14.66 -10.78
N THR A 302 5.29 14.47 -9.77
CA THR A 302 6.53 13.70 -9.87
C THR A 302 6.44 12.28 -9.32
N GLY A 303 5.25 11.83 -8.89
CA GLY A 303 5.07 10.48 -8.35
C GLY A 303 5.61 10.25 -6.93
N ARG A 304 6.13 11.29 -6.26
CA ARG A 304 6.61 11.20 -4.87
C ARG A 304 5.46 11.08 -3.85
N CYS A 305 4.25 11.47 -4.24
CA CYS A 305 3.05 11.38 -3.42
C CYS A 305 1.85 11.08 -4.32
N TYR A 306 1.02 10.13 -3.93
CA TYR A 306 -0.20 9.76 -4.65
C TYR A 306 -1.41 10.54 -4.15
N GLY A 307 -1.22 11.55 -3.30
CA GLY A 307 -2.29 12.41 -2.85
C GLY A 307 -3.27 11.73 -1.89
N GLY A 308 -2.88 10.64 -1.22
CA GLY A 308 -3.68 9.95 -0.20
C GLY A 308 -4.26 8.62 -0.68
N CYS A 309 -5.25 8.08 0.03
CA CYS A 309 -5.92 6.85 -0.36
C CYS A 309 -6.71 7.05 -1.66
N LEU A 310 -6.50 6.16 -2.64
CA LEU A 310 -7.19 6.19 -3.93
C LEU A 310 -8.72 6.14 -3.83
N ALA A 311 -9.28 5.62 -2.74
CA ALA A 311 -10.72 5.61 -2.52
C ALA A 311 -11.32 7.01 -2.31
N TRP A 312 -10.49 8.00 -1.95
CA TRP A 312 -10.90 9.41 -1.87
C TRP A 312 -10.83 10.15 -3.20
N HIS A 313 -10.19 9.56 -4.21
CA HIS A 313 -10.00 10.22 -5.49
C HIS A 313 -11.31 10.25 -6.26
N LYS A 314 -11.60 11.38 -6.91
CA LYS A 314 -12.87 11.58 -7.63
C LYS A 314 -12.91 10.84 -8.97
N ALA A 315 -11.76 10.45 -9.49
CA ALA A 315 -11.66 9.73 -10.75
C ALA A 315 -12.29 8.32 -10.65
N GLU A 316 -12.69 7.81 -11.81
CA GLU A 316 -13.33 6.51 -12.00
C GLU A 316 -12.40 5.64 -12.85
N ALA A 317 -12.41 4.32 -12.65
CA ALA A 317 -11.59 3.41 -13.43
C ALA A 317 -12.46 2.64 -14.42
N ASP A 318 -12.08 2.67 -15.70
CA ASP A 318 -12.59 1.79 -16.75
C ASP A 318 -11.59 0.66 -16.99
N LEU A 319 -11.96 -0.57 -16.61
CA LEU A 319 -11.09 -1.74 -16.73
C LEU A 319 -10.81 -2.13 -18.20
N THR A 320 -11.60 -1.61 -19.14
CA THR A 320 -11.43 -1.85 -20.59
C THR A 320 -10.49 -0.86 -21.25
N ALA A 321 -10.20 0.27 -20.60
CA ALA A 321 -9.29 1.28 -21.11
C ALA A 321 -7.87 0.71 -21.26
N GLU A 322 -7.17 1.18 -22.30
CA GLU A 322 -5.76 0.88 -22.46
C GLU A 322 -4.93 1.59 -21.38
N PRO A 323 -3.87 0.95 -20.85
CA PRO A 323 -2.96 1.59 -19.92
C PRO A 323 -2.29 2.83 -20.57
N PRO A 324 -2.08 3.96 -19.86
CA PRO A 324 -1.61 5.21 -20.46
C PRO A 324 -0.20 5.10 -21.00
N GLY A 325 0.63 4.25 -20.39
CA GLY A 325 1.97 3.99 -20.88
C GLY A 325 1.94 3.30 -22.25
N ILE A 326 0.97 2.40 -22.47
CA ILE A 326 0.76 1.73 -23.75
C ILE A 326 0.16 2.71 -24.75
N GLU A 327 -0.89 3.45 -24.37
CA GLU A 327 -1.50 4.48 -25.21
C GLU A 327 -0.48 5.53 -25.68
N LEU A 328 0.33 6.04 -24.76
CA LEU A 328 1.41 6.99 -25.07
C LEU A 328 2.44 6.36 -25.99
N ALA A 329 2.88 5.13 -25.71
CA ALA A 329 3.85 4.42 -26.56
C ALA A 329 3.33 4.22 -27.98
N ILE A 330 2.07 3.81 -28.16
CA ILE A 330 1.43 3.66 -29.48
C ILE A 330 1.39 5.02 -30.20
N LYS A 331 0.93 6.07 -29.52
CA LYS A 331 0.85 7.42 -30.09
C LYS A 331 2.22 7.95 -30.51
N MET A 332 3.25 7.72 -29.70
CA MET A 332 4.63 8.11 -30.00
C MET A 332 5.21 7.29 -31.15
N GLN A 333 4.92 5.99 -31.22
CA GLN A 333 5.38 5.13 -32.30
C GLN A 333 4.76 5.53 -33.65
N ASP A 334 3.46 5.85 -33.69
CA ASP A 334 2.80 6.38 -34.89
C ASP A 334 3.44 7.69 -35.38
N ALA A 335 3.82 8.58 -34.47
CA ALA A 335 4.59 9.78 -34.83
C ALA A 335 5.99 9.43 -35.36
N MET A 336 6.66 8.43 -34.80
CA MET A 336 7.97 7.97 -35.27
C MET A 336 7.91 7.34 -36.66
N ASP A 337 6.85 6.59 -36.95
CA ASP A 337 6.61 5.95 -38.25
C ASP A 337 6.29 6.98 -39.34
N LYS A 338 5.69 8.11 -38.96
CA LYS A 338 5.45 9.28 -39.82
C LYS A 338 6.66 10.22 -39.95
N GLU A 339 7.83 9.80 -39.47
CA GLU A 339 9.06 10.59 -39.44
C GLU A 339 8.92 11.94 -38.68
N GLN A 340 8.13 11.96 -37.61
CA GLN A 340 7.89 13.13 -36.76
C GLN A 340 8.47 12.96 -35.33
N PRO A 341 9.80 12.81 -35.17
CA PRO A 341 10.40 12.57 -33.85
C PRO A 341 10.22 13.73 -32.86
N ALA A 342 10.09 14.96 -33.35
CA ALA A 342 9.79 16.12 -32.49
C ALA A 342 8.41 16.00 -31.82
N ALA A 343 7.40 15.58 -32.57
CA ALA A 343 6.05 15.36 -32.03
C ALA A 343 6.03 14.24 -31.00
N ALA A 344 6.80 13.15 -31.22
CA ALA A 344 6.93 12.07 -30.24
C ALA A 344 7.50 12.58 -28.91
N LEU A 345 8.52 13.45 -28.94
CA LEU A 345 9.06 14.08 -27.73
C LEU A 345 8.05 15.03 -27.07
N GLU A 346 7.34 15.86 -27.84
CA GLU A 346 6.30 16.74 -27.31
C GLU A 346 5.19 15.95 -26.58
N PHE A 347 4.76 14.82 -27.15
CA PHE A 347 3.81 13.93 -26.48
C PHE A 347 4.37 13.37 -25.17
N TYR A 348 5.63 12.95 -25.16
CA TYR A 348 6.28 12.45 -23.95
C TYR A 348 6.42 13.54 -22.88
N ASP A 349 6.79 14.76 -23.26
CA ASP A 349 6.99 15.87 -22.34
C ASP A 349 5.67 16.33 -21.71
N ALA A 350 4.60 16.40 -22.51
CA ALA A 350 3.25 16.74 -22.06
C ALA A 350 2.59 15.63 -21.22
N ALA A 351 3.08 14.39 -21.31
CA ALA A 351 2.49 13.26 -20.59
C ALA A 351 2.69 13.35 -19.07
N GLY A 352 1.69 12.90 -18.31
CA GLY A 352 1.81 12.75 -16.86
C GLY A 352 2.79 11.64 -16.47
N PHE A 353 3.30 11.70 -15.23
CA PHE A 353 4.25 10.72 -14.67
C PHE A 353 3.87 9.26 -14.98
N TRP A 354 2.59 8.91 -14.82
CA TRP A 354 2.08 7.55 -15.01
C TRP A 354 2.13 7.02 -16.45
N ALA A 355 2.13 7.89 -17.45
CA ALA A 355 2.23 7.49 -18.84
C ALA A 355 3.71 7.34 -19.29
N LYS A 356 4.67 7.91 -18.55
CA LYS A 356 6.11 7.82 -18.83
C LYS A 356 6.71 6.48 -18.35
N ALA A 357 6.10 5.38 -18.78
CA ALA A 357 6.59 4.02 -18.54
C ALA A 357 7.89 3.73 -19.32
N ALA A 358 8.52 2.58 -19.04
CA ALA A 358 9.78 2.21 -19.69
C ALA A 358 9.68 2.18 -21.24
N ALA A 359 8.57 1.66 -21.78
CA ALA A 359 8.37 1.59 -23.23
C ALA A 359 8.28 2.98 -23.89
N SER A 360 7.42 3.88 -23.38
CA SER A 360 7.31 5.25 -23.90
C SER A 360 8.60 6.04 -23.69
N THR A 361 9.31 5.81 -22.58
CA THR A 361 10.62 6.43 -22.32
C THR A 361 11.70 5.95 -23.31
N TYR A 362 11.68 4.68 -23.70
CA TYR A 362 12.58 4.17 -24.75
C TYR A 362 12.27 4.79 -26.13
N ILE A 363 10.98 4.96 -26.47
CA ILE A 363 10.60 5.64 -27.71
C ILE A 363 11.04 7.11 -27.67
N ALA A 364 10.95 7.78 -26.50
CA ALA A 364 11.49 9.12 -26.32
C ALA A 364 13.01 9.17 -26.54
N ALA A 365 13.76 8.18 -26.01
CA ALA A 365 15.19 8.07 -26.25
C ALA A 365 15.52 7.92 -27.75
N THR A 366 14.76 7.09 -28.46
CA THR A 366 14.92 6.87 -29.90
C THR A 366 14.59 8.13 -30.71
N ALA A 367 13.52 8.84 -30.33
CA ALA A 367 13.14 10.12 -30.94
C ALA A 367 14.21 11.20 -30.72
N ALA A 368 14.77 11.27 -29.51
CA ALA A 368 15.89 12.17 -29.19
C ALA A 368 17.14 11.85 -30.02
N ALA A 369 17.45 10.56 -30.25
CA ALA A 369 18.58 10.15 -31.06
C ALA A 369 18.42 10.59 -32.53
N LYS A 370 17.23 10.44 -33.12
CA LYS A 370 16.92 10.96 -34.47
C LYS A 370 17.06 12.49 -34.59
N LEU A 371 16.95 13.21 -33.49
CA LEU A 371 17.11 14.67 -33.42
C LEU A 371 18.49 15.10 -32.92
N GLU A 372 19.42 14.15 -32.74
CA GLU A 372 20.76 14.38 -32.19
C GLU A 372 20.78 15.09 -30.82
N LYS A 373 19.71 14.91 -30.03
CA LYS A 373 19.60 15.43 -28.66
C LYS A 373 20.24 14.46 -27.66
N TRP A 374 21.55 14.27 -27.77
CA TRP A 374 22.30 13.21 -27.07
C TRP A 374 22.20 13.22 -25.54
N GLU A 375 22.02 14.38 -24.91
CA GLU A 375 21.74 14.48 -23.47
C GLU A 375 20.42 13.79 -23.08
N LEU A 376 19.38 13.96 -23.89
CA LEU A 376 18.08 13.31 -23.68
C LEU A 376 18.17 11.81 -23.97
N VAL A 377 18.96 11.40 -24.98
CA VAL A 377 19.23 9.97 -25.23
C VAL A 377 19.86 9.32 -24.00
N PHE A 378 20.90 9.94 -23.44
CA PHE A 378 21.54 9.46 -22.23
C PHE A 378 20.55 9.35 -21.07
N ARG A 379 19.82 10.45 -20.80
CA ARG A 379 18.86 10.52 -19.70
C ARG A 379 17.76 9.47 -19.81
N TYR A 380 17.09 9.39 -20.97
CA TYR A 380 15.96 8.49 -21.15
C TYR A 380 16.39 7.02 -21.19
N SER A 381 17.49 6.70 -21.87
CA SER A 381 17.99 5.32 -21.90
C SER A 381 18.48 4.85 -20.52
N ALA A 382 19.10 5.72 -19.72
CA ALA A 382 19.46 5.40 -18.34
C ALA A 382 18.22 5.14 -17.48
N ILE A 383 17.18 5.97 -17.59
CA ILE A 383 15.90 5.75 -16.88
C ILE A 383 15.30 4.38 -17.27
N VAL A 384 15.35 3.99 -18.55
CA VAL A 384 14.86 2.66 -18.98
C VAL A 384 15.67 1.52 -18.35
N GLN A 385 16.99 1.66 -18.17
CA GLN A 385 17.80 0.65 -17.47
C GLN A 385 17.33 0.44 -16.03
N ASP A 386 17.08 1.54 -15.34
CA ASP A 386 16.75 1.53 -13.92
C ASP A 386 15.32 1.04 -13.68
N THR A 387 14.39 1.38 -14.57
CA THR A 387 12.94 1.21 -14.33
C THR A 387 12.32 0.00 -15.03
N SER A 388 12.92 -0.51 -16.11
CA SER A 388 12.33 -1.63 -16.86
C SER A 388 12.54 -2.96 -16.12
N SER A 389 11.54 -3.85 -16.14
CA SER A 389 11.72 -5.28 -15.82
C SER A 389 11.96 -6.14 -17.07
N ASN A 390 11.77 -5.58 -18.27
CA ASN A 390 11.93 -6.27 -19.54
C ASN A 390 13.42 -6.31 -19.98
N PRO A 391 14.07 -7.48 -20.03
CA PRO A 391 15.48 -7.61 -20.38
C PRO A 391 15.82 -7.11 -21.78
N GLU A 392 14.92 -7.29 -22.74
CA GLU A 392 15.12 -6.87 -24.12
C GLU A 392 15.09 -5.34 -24.24
N LEU A 393 14.14 -4.70 -23.54
CA LEU A 393 14.08 -3.24 -23.51
C LEU A 393 15.33 -2.64 -22.83
N LYS A 394 15.87 -3.31 -21.80
CA LYS A 394 17.17 -2.93 -21.23
C LYS A 394 18.29 -3.09 -22.25
N ARG A 395 18.36 -4.21 -22.97
CA ARG A 395 19.38 -4.41 -24.01
C ARG A 395 19.36 -3.29 -25.06
N LEU A 396 18.19 -2.95 -25.56
CA LEU A 396 18.01 -1.89 -26.55
C LEU A 396 18.42 -0.50 -26.03
N ALA A 397 18.04 -0.17 -24.79
CA ALA A 397 18.46 1.09 -24.17
C ALA A 397 19.98 1.15 -23.93
N LEU A 398 20.64 0.03 -23.63
CA LEU A 398 22.12 -0.04 -23.54
C LEU A 398 22.78 0.21 -24.89
N GLU A 399 22.18 -0.23 -25.99
CA GLU A 399 22.68 0.02 -27.35
C GLU A 399 22.62 1.51 -27.67
N LEU A 400 21.49 2.17 -27.42
CA LEU A 400 21.37 3.62 -27.59
C LEU A 400 22.38 4.39 -26.72
N LEU A 401 22.68 3.92 -25.51
CA LEU A 401 23.68 4.56 -24.65
C LEU A 401 25.10 4.47 -25.22
N ARG A 402 25.43 3.41 -25.97
CA ARG A 402 26.76 3.27 -26.60
C ARG A 402 26.96 4.24 -27.76
N ASP A 403 25.86 4.66 -28.40
CA ASP A 403 25.88 5.61 -29.50
C ASP A 403 25.98 7.08 -29.04
N VAL A 404 25.79 7.34 -27.74
CA VAL A 404 25.96 8.68 -27.17
C VAL A 404 27.43 9.11 -27.29
N PRO A 405 27.73 10.23 -27.98
CA PRO A 405 29.11 10.72 -28.14
C PRO A 405 29.80 10.96 -26.80
N LEU A 406 31.07 10.56 -26.68
CA LEU A 406 31.87 10.69 -25.44
C LEU A 406 31.99 12.13 -24.93
N ASN A 407 31.86 13.12 -25.82
CA ASN A 407 31.90 14.54 -25.47
C ASN A 407 30.54 15.12 -25.06
N THR A 408 29.47 14.31 -25.04
CA THR A 408 28.15 14.72 -24.55
C THR A 408 28.26 15.10 -23.08
N ARG A 409 28.23 16.39 -22.79
CA ARG A 409 28.15 16.89 -21.42
C ARG A 409 26.69 16.91 -21.01
N VAL A 410 26.33 16.13 -20.00
CA VAL A 410 25.08 16.33 -19.26
C VAL A 410 25.19 17.72 -18.62
N GLN A 411 24.22 18.61 -18.89
CA GLN A 411 24.22 19.91 -18.25
C GLN A 411 23.89 19.69 -16.78
N ILE A 412 24.83 19.99 -15.90
CA ILE A 412 24.54 20.11 -14.48
C ILE A 412 23.77 21.42 -14.33
N GLU A 413 22.44 21.36 -14.34
CA GLU A 413 21.63 22.49 -13.89
C GLU A 413 22.03 22.79 -12.45
N THR A 414 22.78 23.87 -12.24
CA THR A 414 23.06 24.42 -10.91
C THR A 414 21.80 25.08 -10.37
N ALA A 415 20.75 24.30 -10.12
CA ALA A 415 19.58 24.74 -9.37
C ALA A 415 19.90 24.65 -7.87
N ILE A 416 20.89 25.44 -7.41
CA ILE A 416 21.05 25.78 -6.00
C ILE A 416 20.95 27.30 -5.88
N GLU A 417 19.78 27.84 -6.22
CA GLU A 417 19.40 29.17 -5.77
C GLU A 417 18.16 29.08 -4.87
N LYS A 418 18.43 29.12 -3.57
CA LYS A 418 17.62 29.69 -2.48
C LYS A 418 16.17 29.17 -2.32
N LYS A 419 15.97 28.40 -1.25
CA LYS A 419 15.15 28.77 -0.07
C LYS A 419 14.97 27.57 0.88
N HIS A 420 15.93 27.34 1.75
CA HIS A 420 15.65 26.89 3.12
C HIS A 420 16.73 27.52 3.99
N PRO A 421 16.40 28.44 4.91
CA PRO A 421 17.35 28.84 5.92
C PRO A 421 17.58 27.60 6.77
N PHE A 422 18.76 26.99 6.66
CA PHE A 422 19.27 26.14 7.72
C PHE A 422 19.24 27.00 8.99
N VAL A 423 18.38 26.63 9.93
CA VAL A 423 18.32 27.23 11.25
C VAL A 423 19.72 27.09 11.84
N GLY A 424 20.34 28.24 12.12
CA GLY A 424 21.68 28.29 12.69
C GLY A 424 21.76 27.46 13.96
N ILE A 425 22.80 26.63 14.03
CA ILE A 425 23.28 26.08 15.28
C ILE A 425 23.66 27.29 16.16
N PRO A 426 23.12 27.45 17.37
CA PRO A 426 23.60 28.49 18.26
C PRO A 426 25.05 28.18 18.63
N ASP A 427 25.95 29.12 18.35
CA ASP A 427 27.33 29.06 18.83
C ASP A 427 27.32 28.89 20.35
N ALA A 428 27.95 27.83 20.83
CA ALA A 428 28.22 27.63 22.23
C ALA A 428 29.28 28.65 22.68
N ASN A 429 28.86 29.57 23.56
CA ASN A 429 29.74 30.29 24.49
C ASN A 429 29.30 29.94 25.91
#